data_AF-A0A939YG64-F1
#
_entry.id   AF-A0A939YG64-F1
#
_cell.length_a   1.000
_cell.length_b   1.000
_cell.length_c   1.000
_cell.angle_alpha   90.00
_cell.angle_beta   90.00
_cell.angle_gamma   90.00
#
_symmetry.space_group_name_H-M   'P 1'
#
loop_
_entity.id
_entity.type
_entity.pdbx_description
1 polymer ?
#
loop_
_entity_poly.entity_id
_entity_poly.type
_entity_poly.pdbx_seq_one_letter_code
_entity_poly.pdbx_strand_id
1 'polypeptide(L)'
;MRQNKLFKVLCFVLALVLVMMSSVANGDVEAKSTKSVSLKTLCSKRALTLKSMPSGSIHSIIKKYKGKKVTTHTIQNFSYTPDQKYIFTVGECNTGSQVHTLLTVSTIKKGFGDKCKSTCIDAKVLGKYGHGDAIAITEVAEKSEKASAEAGGVVEAEVAGDEAEVVCDEAEVTTEEATTEAGSEETTEAATEAATEESTEETAPKKSKDIYNVWVASAAGSNGFGTCIDRLTIEIKNNKMVIKKKVRIKNFKKANVIKGKAAFYAEKQDVKRMNVAADQSNNQIIFRIETSTEINYVAYDLKKLDKALDKVKNSGKYDIAKAAKMQLANVRCNVVPRSVFQSFRVHNNTIYICGGYFNNGAEINAVKYKVYKPGKSVEQDKKFSENVSRVIRLPDTIKIGKRSFKKQNVEVEGMDFVVNEKGKIDVHINYYARGVDIRDGITIFRFGL
;
A
#
# COMPACT_ATOMS: atom_id res chain seq x y z
N MET A 1 17.09 8.68 -63.70
CA MET A 1 18.11 8.71 -62.61
C MET A 1 18.05 9.91 -61.66
N ARG A 2 17.90 11.18 -62.11
CA ARG A 2 17.96 12.36 -61.20
C ARG A 2 16.86 12.39 -60.11
N GLN A 3 15.61 12.07 -60.43
CA GLN A 3 14.49 12.09 -59.46
C GLN A 3 14.70 11.16 -58.25
N ASN A 4 15.24 9.94 -58.44
CA ASN A 4 15.52 9.01 -57.33
C ASN A 4 16.62 9.51 -56.38
N LYS A 5 17.53 10.39 -56.82
CA LYS A 5 18.47 11.06 -55.91
C LYS A 5 17.76 12.16 -55.11
N LEU A 6 16.92 12.97 -55.76
CA LEU A 6 16.17 14.04 -55.10
C LEU A 6 15.22 13.50 -54.01
N PHE A 7 14.49 12.43 -54.32
CA PHE A 7 13.56 11.80 -53.37
C PHE A 7 14.28 11.21 -52.15
N LYS A 8 15.43 10.55 -52.35
CA LYS A 8 16.24 10.02 -51.23
C LYS A 8 16.80 11.12 -50.33
N VAL A 9 17.26 12.23 -50.90
CA VAL A 9 17.70 13.40 -50.11
C VAL A 9 16.52 13.99 -49.34
N LEU A 10 15.35 14.15 -49.97
CA LEU A 10 14.16 14.68 -49.31
C LEU A 10 13.71 13.79 -48.13
N CYS A 11 13.66 12.46 -48.31
CA CYS A 11 13.34 11.52 -47.23
C CYS A 11 14.39 11.56 -46.10
N PHE A 12 15.68 11.71 -46.42
CA PHE A 12 16.74 11.81 -45.41
C PHE A 12 16.63 13.12 -44.60
N VAL A 13 16.33 14.24 -45.26
CA VAL A 13 16.07 15.53 -44.59
C VAL A 13 14.81 15.45 -43.74
N LEU A 14 13.71 14.86 -44.22
CA LEU A 14 12.50 14.66 -43.42
C LEU A 14 12.73 13.76 -42.20
N ALA A 15 13.51 12.68 -42.35
CA ALA A 15 13.91 11.84 -41.24
C ALA A 15 14.78 12.59 -40.22
N LEU A 16 15.74 13.41 -40.70
CA LEU A 16 16.57 14.24 -39.84
C LEU A 16 15.74 15.30 -39.08
N VAL A 17 14.78 15.94 -39.75
CA VAL A 17 13.85 16.90 -39.14
C VAL A 17 12.93 16.20 -38.14
N LEU A 18 12.45 14.98 -38.40
CA LEU A 18 11.69 14.18 -37.43
C LEU A 18 12.53 13.78 -36.20
N VAL A 19 13.81 13.44 -36.39
CA VAL A 19 14.75 13.16 -35.30
C VAL A 19 15.04 14.42 -34.48
N MET A 20 15.20 15.59 -35.12
CA MET A 20 15.40 16.86 -34.41
C MET A 20 14.11 17.40 -33.75
N MET A 21 12.94 17.15 -34.34
CA MET A 21 11.62 17.47 -33.74
C MET A 21 11.32 16.57 -32.54
N SER A 22 11.78 15.31 -32.55
CA SER A 22 11.74 14.44 -31.36
C SER A 22 12.87 14.70 -30.37
N SER A 23 13.88 15.51 -30.72
CA SER A 23 14.84 16.09 -29.78
C SER A 23 14.43 17.48 -29.26
N VAL A 24 13.20 17.94 -29.52
CA VAL A 24 12.61 19.10 -28.82
C VAL A 24 12.34 18.70 -27.38
N ALA A 25 13.38 18.84 -26.56
CA ALA A 25 13.33 18.96 -25.10
C ALA A 25 12.22 18.17 -24.38
N ASN A 26 12.40 16.85 -24.29
CA ASN A 26 12.28 16.17 -22.99
C ASN A 26 13.40 16.67 -22.05
N GLY A 27 13.51 18.00 -21.89
CA GLY A 27 14.30 18.58 -20.83
C GLY A 27 13.58 18.20 -19.55
N ASP A 28 14.27 17.47 -18.67
CA ASP A 28 13.78 17.21 -17.32
C ASP A 28 13.36 18.57 -16.73
N VAL A 29 12.05 18.78 -16.59
CA VAL A 29 11.54 19.99 -15.96
C VAL A 29 12.01 19.88 -14.51
N GLU A 30 13.00 20.69 -14.14
CA GLU A 30 13.50 20.67 -12.77
C GLU A 30 12.57 21.46 -11.85
N ALA A 31 12.37 20.95 -10.64
CA ALA A 31 11.48 21.58 -9.66
C ALA A 31 12.19 22.82 -9.11
N LYS A 32 11.54 24.01 -9.17
CA LYS A 32 12.13 25.28 -8.66
C LYS A 32 12.21 25.35 -7.13
N SER A 33 12.14 24.22 -6.43
CA SER A 33 12.18 24.17 -4.97
C SER A 33 13.57 24.54 -4.47
N THR A 34 13.69 25.68 -3.80
CA THR A 34 14.93 26.07 -3.10
C THR A 34 15.25 25.16 -1.91
N LYS A 35 14.29 24.32 -1.48
CA LYS A 35 14.43 23.38 -0.36
C LYS A 35 14.70 21.98 -0.89
N SER A 36 15.98 21.61 -0.94
CA SER A 36 16.41 20.22 -1.14
C SER A 36 16.80 19.57 0.19
N VAL A 37 16.40 18.31 0.38
CA VAL A 37 16.86 17.46 1.49
C VAL A 37 17.56 16.26 0.87
N SER A 38 18.74 15.93 1.36
CA SER A 38 19.48 14.75 0.91
C SER A 38 19.40 13.67 1.97
N LEU A 39 19.01 12.45 1.57
CA LEU A 39 18.95 11.28 2.46
C LEU A 39 20.36 10.69 2.74
N LYS A 40 21.38 11.54 2.83
CA LYS A 40 22.82 11.22 2.86
C LYS A 40 23.23 10.20 3.93
N THR A 41 22.45 10.10 5.02
CA THR A 41 22.66 9.11 6.08
C THR A 41 22.14 7.73 5.64
N LEU A 42 22.84 7.11 4.69
CA LEU A 42 22.80 5.67 4.47
C LEU A 42 23.39 4.96 5.69
N CYS A 43 22.58 4.82 6.72
CA CYS A 43 22.90 3.99 7.85
C CYS A 43 22.92 2.54 7.34
N SER A 44 24.11 1.94 7.28
CA SER A 44 24.29 0.52 6.91
C SER A 44 23.39 -0.41 7.72
N LYS A 45 22.96 0.05 8.89
CA LYS A 45 22.15 -0.63 9.90
C LYS A 45 20.64 -0.62 9.68
N ARG A 46 20.10 -0.20 8.53
CA ARG A 46 18.65 0.05 8.37
C ARG A 46 18.03 -0.55 7.10
N ALA A 47 18.40 -1.80 6.82
CA ALA A 47 17.84 -2.59 5.73
C ALA A 47 16.87 -3.68 6.26
N LEU A 48 15.76 -3.91 5.57
CA LEU A 48 14.92 -5.10 5.74
C LEU A 48 15.02 -5.97 4.50
N THR A 49 15.51 -7.19 4.63
CA THR A 49 15.58 -8.16 3.52
C THR A 49 14.39 -9.12 3.58
N LEU A 50 13.58 -9.15 2.51
CA LEU A 50 12.47 -10.09 2.36
C LEU A 50 12.97 -11.43 1.80
N LYS A 51 12.87 -12.50 2.58
CA LYS A 51 13.26 -13.87 2.23
C LYS A 51 12.08 -14.70 1.71
N SER A 52 12.41 -15.75 0.95
CA SER A 52 11.44 -16.72 0.39
C SER A 52 10.40 -16.07 -0.54
N MET A 53 10.74 -14.90 -1.10
CA MET A 53 9.89 -14.21 -2.06
C MET A 53 9.68 -15.08 -3.32
N PRO A 54 8.47 -15.15 -3.89
CA PRO A 54 8.22 -15.93 -5.10
C PRO A 54 8.97 -15.33 -6.30
N SER A 55 10.12 -15.91 -6.61
CA SER A 55 10.99 -15.56 -7.74
C SER A 55 10.87 -16.63 -8.84
N GLY A 56 11.53 -16.43 -9.98
CA GLY A 56 11.71 -17.48 -11.01
C GLY A 56 12.50 -18.72 -10.55
N SER A 57 12.78 -18.87 -9.25
CA SER A 57 13.54 -20.00 -8.68
C SER A 57 12.68 -21.21 -8.34
N ILE A 58 13.34 -22.35 -8.16
CA ILE A 58 12.74 -23.61 -7.71
C ILE A 58 12.10 -23.53 -6.31
N HIS A 59 12.42 -22.49 -5.52
CA HIS A 59 11.90 -22.27 -4.16
C HIS A 59 10.68 -21.34 -4.11
N SER A 60 10.12 -20.94 -5.25
CA SER A 60 8.87 -20.17 -5.28
C SER A 60 7.73 -20.91 -4.57
N ILE A 61 7.08 -20.22 -3.62
CA ILE A 61 5.90 -20.70 -2.88
C ILE A 61 4.72 -20.97 -3.83
N ILE A 62 4.66 -20.27 -4.98
CA ILE A 62 3.64 -20.47 -6.01
C ILE A 62 4.27 -20.73 -7.38
N LYS A 63 4.03 -21.93 -7.92
CA LYS A 63 4.58 -22.40 -9.21
C LYS A 63 3.55 -22.49 -10.33
N LYS A 64 2.26 -22.61 -9.97
CA LYS A 64 1.14 -22.73 -10.91
C LYS A 64 -0.04 -21.86 -10.48
N TYR A 65 -0.78 -21.34 -11.45
CA TYR A 65 -2.07 -20.67 -11.26
C TYR A 65 -3.04 -21.20 -12.32
N LYS A 66 -4.17 -21.75 -11.88
CA LYS A 66 -5.16 -22.44 -12.74
C LYS A 66 -4.49 -23.48 -13.68
N GLY A 67 -3.64 -24.34 -13.12
CA GLY A 67 -2.89 -25.37 -13.84
C GLY A 67 -1.67 -24.87 -14.65
N LYS A 68 -1.65 -23.61 -15.09
CA LYS A 68 -0.55 -23.04 -15.90
C LYS A 68 0.64 -22.63 -15.04
N LYS A 69 1.87 -22.78 -15.55
CA LYS A 69 3.10 -22.30 -14.91
C LYS A 69 3.02 -20.78 -14.71
N VAL A 70 3.45 -20.32 -13.54
CA VAL A 70 3.61 -18.89 -13.22
C VAL A 70 5.07 -18.49 -13.43
N THR A 71 5.28 -17.38 -14.15
CA THR A 71 6.56 -16.64 -14.17
C THR A 71 6.38 -15.41 -13.29
N THR A 72 7.29 -15.16 -12.34
CA THR A 72 7.23 -13.95 -11.49
C THR A 72 8.32 -12.97 -11.87
N HIS A 73 8.01 -11.68 -11.73
CA HIS A 73 8.89 -10.57 -12.03
C HIS A 73 9.29 -9.87 -10.71
N THR A 74 9.90 -8.69 -10.81
CA THR A 74 10.27 -7.88 -9.62
C THR A 74 9.03 -7.40 -8.86
N ILE A 75 9.21 -7.07 -7.57
CA ILE A 75 8.25 -6.22 -6.85
C ILE A 75 8.15 -4.89 -7.57
N GLN A 76 6.94 -4.35 -7.62
CA GLN A 76 6.62 -3.02 -8.15
C GLN A 76 6.20 -2.05 -7.02
N ASN A 77 5.59 -2.56 -5.94
CA ASN A 77 5.26 -1.76 -4.78
C ASN A 77 5.12 -2.62 -3.50
N PHE A 78 5.18 -2.00 -2.33
CA PHE A 78 5.02 -2.66 -1.03
C PHE A 78 4.36 -1.73 -0.01
N SER A 79 3.70 -2.30 1.00
CA SER A 79 3.22 -1.51 2.14
C SER A 79 3.13 -2.32 3.44
N TYR A 80 3.38 -1.66 4.56
CA TYR A 80 3.36 -2.23 5.91
C TYR A 80 1.93 -2.33 6.47
N THR A 81 1.68 -3.31 7.33
CA THR A 81 0.51 -3.21 8.22
C THR A 81 0.72 -2.08 9.23
N PRO A 82 -0.35 -1.46 9.76
CA PRO A 82 -0.20 -0.29 10.61
C PRO A 82 0.46 -0.60 11.96
N ASP A 83 0.20 -1.82 12.47
CA ASP A 83 0.87 -2.42 13.63
C ASP A 83 2.29 -2.96 13.33
N GLN A 84 2.75 -2.84 12.09
CA GLN A 84 4.06 -3.28 11.59
C GLN A 84 4.37 -4.77 11.80
N LYS A 85 3.38 -5.63 12.05
CA LYS A 85 3.57 -7.11 12.11
C LYS A 85 3.92 -7.72 10.75
N TYR A 86 3.40 -7.13 9.67
CA TYR A 86 3.53 -7.68 8.32
C TYR A 86 3.93 -6.61 7.30
N ILE A 87 4.54 -7.08 6.21
CA ILE A 87 4.68 -6.32 4.97
C ILE A 87 4.00 -7.08 3.84
N PHE A 88 3.16 -6.38 3.08
CA PHE A 88 2.58 -6.87 1.84
C PHE A 88 3.33 -6.31 0.65
N THR A 89 3.43 -7.09 -0.42
CA THR A 89 4.08 -6.66 -1.66
C THR A 89 3.27 -7.05 -2.88
N VAL A 90 3.43 -6.27 -3.94
CA VAL A 90 2.82 -6.47 -5.24
C VAL A 90 3.87 -6.40 -6.34
N GLY A 91 3.74 -7.24 -7.35
CA GLY A 91 4.58 -7.25 -8.54
C GLY A 91 3.95 -8.07 -9.66
N GLU A 92 4.54 -8.03 -10.85
CA GLU A 92 3.99 -8.72 -12.02
C GLU A 92 4.22 -10.24 -11.93
N CYS A 93 3.23 -11.00 -12.38
CA CYS A 93 3.40 -12.42 -12.69
C CYS A 93 2.52 -12.86 -13.86
N ASN A 94 3.05 -13.75 -14.70
CA ASN A 94 2.46 -14.08 -15.99
C ASN A 94 2.12 -15.58 -16.07
N THR A 95 1.00 -15.92 -16.74
CA THR A 95 0.72 -17.29 -17.19
C THR A 95 0.58 -17.33 -18.71
N GLY A 96 1.63 -17.81 -19.38
CA GLY A 96 1.78 -17.56 -20.82
C GLY A 96 1.92 -16.06 -21.10
N SER A 97 1.17 -15.55 -22.07
CA SER A 97 1.10 -14.11 -22.39
C SER A 97 0.20 -13.29 -21.46
N GLN A 98 -0.51 -13.92 -20.52
CA GLN A 98 -1.49 -13.21 -19.69
C GLN A 98 -0.86 -12.64 -18.42
N VAL A 99 -1.00 -11.32 -18.24
CA VAL A 99 -0.50 -10.56 -17.08
C VAL A 99 -1.44 -10.65 -15.87
N HIS A 100 -0.85 -10.82 -14.69
CA HIS A 100 -1.51 -10.85 -13.39
C HIS A 100 -0.65 -10.16 -12.32
N THR A 101 -1.23 -9.81 -11.18
CA THR A 101 -0.46 -9.31 -10.03
C THR A 101 -0.21 -10.45 -9.05
N LEU A 102 1.03 -10.61 -8.62
CA LEU A 102 1.39 -11.43 -7.46
C LEU A 102 1.25 -10.56 -6.20
N LEU A 103 0.37 -10.95 -5.27
CA LEU A 103 0.32 -10.41 -3.92
C LEU A 103 1.07 -11.34 -2.97
N THR A 104 1.98 -10.83 -2.16
CA THR A 104 2.66 -11.60 -1.11
C THR A 104 2.51 -10.93 0.26
N VAL A 105 2.70 -11.72 1.32
CA VAL A 105 2.80 -11.20 2.69
C VAL A 105 3.99 -11.84 3.40
N SER A 106 4.73 -11.05 4.16
CA SER A 106 5.90 -11.48 4.93
C SER A 106 5.83 -11.02 6.39
N THR A 107 6.31 -11.84 7.33
CA THR A 107 6.34 -11.52 8.77
C THR A 107 7.49 -10.62 9.14
N ILE A 108 7.25 -9.57 9.92
CA ILE A 108 8.30 -8.69 10.46
C ILE A 108 8.63 -9.17 11.87
N LYS A 109 9.73 -9.92 12.01
CA LYS A 109 10.07 -10.59 13.27
C LYS A 109 10.73 -9.68 14.31
N LYS A 110 11.37 -8.60 13.88
CA LYS A 110 12.00 -7.53 14.69
C LYS A 110 12.03 -6.24 13.87
N GLY A 111 12.23 -5.09 14.52
CA GLY A 111 12.39 -3.79 13.85
C GLY A 111 13.61 -3.71 12.90
N PHE A 112 13.74 -2.60 12.19
CA PHE A 112 14.77 -2.39 11.16
C PHE A 112 16.20 -2.34 11.76
N GLY A 113 17.09 -3.20 11.25
CA GLY A 113 18.47 -3.39 11.75
C GLY A 113 19.39 -4.05 10.72
N ASP A 114 20.73 -4.00 10.88
CA ASP A 114 21.79 -4.50 9.95
C ASP A 114 21.55 -5.87 9.30
N LYS A 115 20.75 -6.74 9.93
CA LYS A 115 20.55 -8.14 9.52
C LYS A 115 19.06 -8.53 9.53
N CYS A 116 18.14 -7.57 9.56
CA CYS A 116 16.73 -7.87 9.76
C CYS A 116 16.14 -8.57 8.52
N LYS A 117 15.52 -9.73 8.77
CA LYS A 117 15.02 -10.64 7.75
C LYS A 117 13.54 -10.89 8.01
N SER A 118 12.72 -10.49 7.03
CA SER A 118 11.32 -10.88 6.97
C SER A 118 11.19 -12.16 6.14
N THR A 119 10.26 -13.05 6.46
CA THR A 119 10.02 -14.27 5.67
C THR A 119 8.65 -14.20 5.05
N CYS A 120 8.58 -14.35 3.72
CA CYS A 120 7.32 -14.53 2.99
C CYS A 120 6.60 -15.78 3.50
N ILE A 121 5.37 -15.61 3.98
CA ILE A 121 4.57 -16.70 4.57
C ILE A 121 3.49 -17.21 3.62
N ASP A 122 2.96 -16.36 2.73
CA ASP A 122 1.97 -16.74 1.73
C ASP A 122 2.04 -15.83 0.49
N ALA A 123 1.54 -16.33 -0.63
CA ALA A 123 1.47 -15.62 -1.90
C ALA A 123 0.22 -16.01 -2.69
N LYS A 124 -0.42 -15.04 -3.36
CA LYS A 124 -1.61 -15.24 -4.20
C LYS A 124 -1.51 -14.51 -5.53
N VAL A 125 -1.90 -15.18 -6.60
CA VAL A 125 -2.05 -14.56 -7.93
C VAL A 125 -3.43 -13.91 -8.05
N LEU A 126 -3.44 -12.58 -8.18
CA LEU A 126 -4.62 -11.77 -8.44
C LEU A 126 -4.83 -11.66 -9.96
N GLY A 127 -5.71 -12.51 -10.49
CA GLY A 127 -5.85 -12.69 -11.93
C GLY A 127 -6.40 -11.47 -12.68
N LYS A 128 -5.66 -10.97 -13.70
CA LYS A 128 -5.99 -9.78 -14.51
C LYS A 128 -5.97 -8.46 -13.71
N TYR A 129 -5.09 -8.35 -12.72
CA TYR A 129 -4.89 -7.11 -11.96
C TYR A 129 -3.82 -6.20 -12.58
N GLY A 130 -2.88 -6.78 -13.36
CA GLY A 130 -1.88 -6.03 -14.12
C GLY A 130 -0.50 -6.10 -13.48
N HIS A 131 0.34 -5.12 -13.76
CA HIS A 131 1.72 -5.04 -13.26
C HIS A 131 1.83 -5.05 -11.73
N GLY A 132 0.78 -4.66 -11.00
CA GLY A 132 0.81 -4.61 -9.53
C GLY A 132 1.49 -3.36 -8.99
N ASP A 133 1.26 -2.22 -9.63
CA ASP A 133 1.95 -0.95 -9.39
C ASP A 133 1.43 -0.15 -8.17
N ALA A 134 0.45 -0.68 -7.44
CA ALA A 134 -0.12 0.00 -6.28
C ALA A 134 -0.59 -0.96 -5.19
N ILE A 135 -0.17 -0.65 -3.96
CA ILE A 135 -0.71 -1.23 -2.74
C ILE A 135 -0.76 -0.18 -1.62
N ALA A 136 -1.81 -0.24 -0.79
CA ALA A 136 -1.87 0.40 0.50
C ALA A 136 -2.56 -0.54 1.50
N ILE A 137 -2.15 -0.51 2.76
CA ILE A 137 -2.79 -1.29 3.84
C ILE A 137 -3.47 -0.33 4.83
N THR A 138 -4.68 -0.68 5.28
CA THR A 138 -5.34 -0.02 6.39
C THR A 138 -5.89 -1.05 7.38
N GLU A 139 -6.06 -0.65 8.64
CA GLU A 139 -6.80 -1.42 9.63
C GLU A 139 -8.26 -1.61 9.18
N VAL A 140 -8.88 -2.70 9.64
CA VAL A 140 -10.33 -2.81 9.62
C VAL A 140 -10.86 -2.09 10.85
N ALA A 141 -11.77 -1.13 10.66
CA ALA A 141 -12.43 -0.47 11.78
C ALA A 141 -13.14 -1.51 12.67
N GLU A 142 -12.79 -1.55 13.95
CA GLU A 142 -13.46 -2.43 14.90
C GLU A 142 -14.96 -2.13 14.91
N LYS A 143 -15.77 -3.18 14.81
CA LYS A 143 -17.18 -3.07 15.15
C LYS A 143 -17.26 -3.02 16.67
N SER A 144 -17.54 -1.84 17.22
CA SER A 144 -17.97 -1.73 18.61
C SER A 144 -19.25 -2.55 18.80
N GLU A 145 -19.15 -3.67 19.51
CA GLU A 145 -20.27 -4.53 19.90
C GLU A 145 -21.10 -3.87 21.02
N LYS A 146 -21.71 -2.72 20.71
CA LYS A 146 -22.76 -2.06 21.52
C LYS A 146 -23.75 -1.36 20.59
N ALA A 147 -24.71 -2.12 20.06
CA ALA A 147 -25.93 -1.63 19.39
C ALA A 147 -26.95 -2.76 19.14
N SER A 148 -27.39 -3.48 20.19
CA SER A 148 -28.58 -4.35 20.15
C SER A 148 -29.15 -4.62 21.55
N ALA A 149 -29.49 -3.54 22.25
CA ALA A 149 -30.48 -3.50 23.33
C ALA A 149 -31.17 -2.12 23.22
N GLU A 150 -32.38 -1.99 23.76
CA GLU A 150 -33.24 -0.79 23.64
C GLU A 150 -33.79 -0.50 22.23
N ALA A 151 -34.68 -1.40 21.77
CA ALA A 151 -35.82 -1.02 20.96
C ALA A 151 -37.00 -1.98 21.26
N GLY A 152 -38.02 -1.51 21.97
CA GLY A 152 -39.24 -2.27 22.26
C GLY A 152 -39.52 -2.51 23.75
N GLY A 153 -40.13 -1.52 24.40
CA GLY A 153 -40.84 -1.66 25.67
C GLY A 153 -42.15 -0.85 25.59
N VAL A 154 -43.17 -1.27 26.36
CA VAL A 154 -44.61 -0.90 26.20
C VAL A 154 -45.21 -1.59 24.95
N VAL A 155 -46.21 -2.47 25.02
CA VAL A 155 -47.50 -2.43 25.77
C VAL A 155 -47.75 -3.73 26.60
N GLU A 156 -48.79 -3.70 27.44
CA GLU A 156 -49.14 -4.60 28.56
C GLU A 156 -49.94 -5.89 28.20
N ALA A 157 -49.83 -6.90 29.09
CA ALA A 157 -50.82 -7.93 29.54
C ALA A 157 -51.55 -8.85 28.50
N GLU A 158 -52.05 -10.07 28.79
CA GLU A 158 -52.40 -10.82 30.02
C GLU A 158 -52.21 -12.37 29.90
N VAL A 159 -51.89 -13.03 31.02
CA VAL A 159 -52.42 -14.32 31.57
C VAL A 159 -52.22 -15.72 30.88
N ALA A 160 -51.87 -16.69 31.75
CA ALA A 160 -51.90 -18.18 31.66
C ALA A 160 -50.93 -18.90 30.69
N GLY A 161 -50.34 -20.05 31.03
CA GLY A 161 -50.39 -20.83 32.28
C GLY A 161 -49.54 -22.12 32.21
N ASP A 162 -49.49 -22.83 33.33
CA ASP A 162 -48.99 -24.21 33.57
C ASP A 162 -47.50 -24.59 33.46
N GLU A 163 -47.19 -25.49 34.39
CA GLU A 163 -45.92 -26.01 34.89
C GLU A 163 -45.30 -27.10 33.98
N ALA A 164 -43.98 -27.29 34.05
CA ALA A 164 -43.37 -28.63 34.07
C ALA A 164 -41.89 -28.61 34.52
N GLU A 165 -41.63 -29.42 35.53
CA GLU A 165 -40.40 -29.81 36.23
C GLU A 165 -39.18 -30.32 35.43
N VAL A 166 -38.01 -30.31 36.11
CA VAL A 166 -36.95 -31.37 36.14
C VAL A 166 -36.09 -31.57 34.86
N VAL A 167 -34.78 -31.88 34.87
CA VAL A 167 -33.83 -32.45 35.85
C VAL A 167 -32.56 -31.60 35.95
N CYS A 168 -31.87 -31.59 37.11
CA CYS A 168 -30.42 -31.38 37.19
C CYS A 168 -29.79 -32.68 37.71
N ASP A 169 -28.78 -33.21 37.02
CA ASP A 169 -27.97 -34.33 37.52
C ASP A 169 -26.49 -33.94 37.52
N GLU A 170 -25.86 -34.18 38.66
CA GLU A 170 -24.41 -34.06 38.89
C GLU A 170 -23.75 -35.44 38.74
N ALA A 171 -22.48 -35.47 38.33
CA ALA A 171 -21.42 -36.37 38.82
C ALA A 171 -20.12 -36.02 38.06
N GLU A 172 -19.03 -35.56 38.68
CA GLU A 172 -18.18 -36.16 39.72
C GLU A 172 -17.15 -37.19 39.20
N VAL A 173 -15.88 -36.91 39.57
CA VAL A 173 -14.89 -37.87 40.15
C VAL A 173 -14.15 -38.82 39.17
N THR A 174 -12.87 -39.21 39.31
CA THR A 174 -11.76 -39.08 40.31
C THR A 174 -10.45 -38.64 39.57
N THR A 175 -9.47 -37.94 40.17
CA THR A 175 -8.19 -38.43 40.80
C THR A 175 -7.38 -39.49 39.99
N GLU A 176 -6.05 -39.62 40.08
CA GLU A 176 -5.09 -39.40 41.18
C GLU A 176 -3.63 -39.23 40.64
N GLU A 177 -2.78 -38.44 41.34
CA GLU A 177 -1.41 -38.74 41.83
C GLU A 177 -0.30 -39.37 40.90
N ALA A 178 1.02 -39.41 41.17
CA ALA A 178 1.99 -38.92 42.18
C ALA A 178 3.44 -39.13 41.60
N THR A 179 4.61 -38.67 42.10
CA THR A 179 5.09 -37.62 43.05
C THR A 179 6.62 -37.45 42.90
N THR A 180 7.15 -36.24 43.15
CA THR A 180 8.51 -35.93 43.70
C THR A 180 9.79 -36.43 42.95
N GLU A 181 11.03 -35.97 43.22
CA GLU A 181 11.60 -35.24 44.38
C GLU A 181 12.90 -34.44 44.10
N ALA A 182 13.18 -33.44 44.95
CA ALA A 182 14.47 -32.80 45.37
C ALA A 182 15.61 -32.46 44.36
N GLY A 183 16.47 -31.46 44.60
CA GLY A 183 16.64 -30.46 45.69
C GLY A 183 17.93 -29.66 45.40
N SER A 184 18.06 -28.35 45.66
CA SER A 184 18.53 -27.70 46.92
C SER A 184 18.69 -26.19 46.58
N GLU A 185 18.16 -25.24 47.35
CA GLU A 185 18.82 -24.44 48.44
C GLU A 185 19.95 -23.50 47.94
N GLU A 186 20.14 -22.25 48.42
CA GLU A 186 19.71 -21.61 49.69
C GLU A 186 19.76 -20.04 49.62
N THR A 187 19.00 -19.32 50.47
CA THR A 187 19.24 -17.94 51.04
C THR A 187 19.40 -16.68 50.13
N THR A 188 19.09 -15.42 50.51
CA THR A 188 18.54 -14.80 51.76
C THR A 188 17.86 -13.43 51.51
N GLU A 189 17.06 -12.99 52.50
CA GLU A 189 16.79 -11.61 52.97
C GLU A 189 15.94 -10.58 52.18
N ALA A 190 14.68 -10.52 52.62
CA ALA A 190 13.80 -9.37 52.89
C ALA A 190 14.25 -7.91 52.64
N ALA A 191 13.34 -7.15 52.01
CA ALA A 191 12.98 -5.79 52.42
C ALA A 191 11.47 -5.56 52.20
N THR A 192 10.75 -5.15 53.24
CA THR A 192 9.32 -4.84 53.20
C THR A 192 9.06 -3.37 52.89
N GLU A 193 8.29 -3.08 51.84
CA GLU A 193 7.54 -1.82 51.74
C GLU A 193 6.11 -2.10 51.31
N ALA A 194 5.15 -1.53 52.06
CA ALA A 194 3.74 -1.69 51.80
C ALA A 194 3.28 -0.67 50.74
N ALA A 195 2.67 -1.16 49.66
CA ALA A 195 1.96 -0.34 48.69
C ALA A 195 0.55 -0.89 48.49
N THR A 196 -0.44 -0.05 48.78
CA THR A 196 -1.88 -0.32 48.66
C THR A 196 -2.27 -0.89 47.30
N GLU A 197 -3.02 -2.00 47.29
CA GLU A 197 -3.70 -2.49 46.09
C GLU A 197 -4.83 -1.53 45.69
N GLU A 198 -4.58 -0.69 44.69
CA GLU A 198 -5.66 -0.05 43.94
C GLU A 198 -5.95 -0.94 42.72
N SER A 199 -7.07 -1.66 42.75
CA SER A 199 -7.42 -2.66 41.74
C SER A 199 -7.83 -2.00 40.41
N THR A 200 -6.86 -1.54 39.62
CA THR A 200 -7.10 -1.23 38.22
C THR A 200 -7.39 -2.54 37.48
N GLU A 201 -8.65 -2.73 37.10
CA GLU A 201 -9.11 -3.82 36.23
C GLU A 201 -8.39 -3.72 34.88
N GLU A 202 -7.20 -4.34 34.79
CA GLU A 202 -6.38 -4.34 33.58
C GLU A 202 -7.12 -5.16 32.52
N THR A 203 -7.87 -4.45 31.68
CA THR A 203 -8.60 -5.02 30.55
C THR A 203 -7.60 -5.62 29.56
N ALA A 204 -7.28 -6.89 29.79
CA ALA A 204 -6.28 -7.65 29.05
C ALA A 204 -6.44 -7.39 27.54
N PRO A 205 -5.36 -7.00 26.82
CA PRO A 205 -5.47 -6.52 25.46
C PRO A 205 -6.07 -7.61 24.58
N LYS A 206 -7.33 -7.44 24.18
CA LYS A 206 -8.04 -8.34 23.27
C LYS A 206 -7.13 -8.58 22.08
N LYS A 207 -6.69 -9.84 21.89
CA LYS A 207 -5.86 -10.24 20.74
C LYS A 207 -6.53 -9.74 19.46
N SER A 208 -6.02 -8.64 18.90
CA SER A 208 -6.57 -8.09 17.67
C SER A 208 -6.40 -9.14 16.59
N LYS A 209 -7.50 -9.51 15.94
CA LYS A 209 -7.46 -10.47 14.84
C LYS A 209 -6.63 -9.81 13.74
N ASP A 210 -5.64 -10.52 13.19
CA ASP A 210 -4.77 -10.02 12.12
C ASP A 210 -5.55 -9.86 10.80
N ILE A 211 -6.43 -8.85 10.75
CA ILE A 211 -7.35 -8.59 9.65
C ILE A 211 -7.12 -7.15 9.14
N TYR A 212 -6.78 -7.05 7.86
CA TYR A 212 -6.40 -5.79 7.23
C TYR A 212 -7.22 -5.56 5.96
N ASN A 213 -7.47 -4.29 5.64
CA ASN A 213 -7.97 -3.87 4.33
C ASN A 213 -6.75 -3.60 3.42
N VAL A 214 -6.59 -4.46 2.42
CA VAL A 214 -5.51 -4.40 1.41
C VAL A 214 -6.08 -3.81 0.13
N TRP A 215 -5.61 -2.62 -0.22
CA TRP A 215 -6.08 -1.84 -1.37
C TRP A 215 -5.09 -2.02 -2.53
N VAL A 216 -5.54 -2.52 -3.68
CA VAL A 216 -4.66 -2.82 -4.82
C VAL A 216 -5.26 -2.35 -6.15
N ALA A 217 -4.40 -1.93 -7.08
CA ALA A 217 -4.79 -1.70 -8.47
C ALA A 217 -5.36 -2.99 -9.09
N SER A 218 -6.43 -2.87 -9.88
CA SER A 218 -7.12 -4.01 -10.46
C SER A 218 -7.77 -3.70 -11.81
N ALA A 219 -8.26 -4.74 -12.49
CA ALA A 219 -8.86 -4.65 -13.83
C ALA A 219 -7.88 -3.99 -14.83
N ALA A 220 -6.84 -4.74 -15.18
CA ALA A 220 -5.80 -4.28 -16.09
C ALA A 220 -6.37 -3.84 -17.44
N GLY A 221 -5.92 -2.68 -17.93
CA GLY A 221 -6.13 -2.23 -19.30
C GLY A 221 -5.24 -2.96 -20.31
N SER A 222 -5.31 -2.57 -21.58
CA SER A 222 -4.42 -3.08 -22.65
C SER A 222 -2.94 -2.72 -22.43
N ASN A 223 -2.68 -1.63 -21.70
CA ASN A 223 -1.38 -1.18 -21.24
C ASN A 223 -0.89 -1.90 -19.97
N GLY A 224 -1.58 -2.94 -19.49
CA GLY A 224 -1.20 -3.73 -18.31
C GLY A 224 -1.38 -3.05 -16.95
N PHE A 225 -1.69 -1.75 -16.90
CA PHE A 225 -1.97 -1.03 -15.65
C PHE A 225 -3.42 -1.19 -15.17
N GLY A 226 -3.63 -1.17 -13.85
CA GLY A 226 -4.97 -1.26 -13.26
C GLY A 226 -5.81 -0.01 -13.53
N THR A 227 -7.08 -0.19 -13.88
CA THR A 227 -8.07 0.89 -14.14
C THR A 227 -9.10 1.05 -13.02
N CYS A 228 -9.08 0.15 -12.05
CA CYS A 228 -9.92 0.09 -10.86
C CYS A 228 -9.07 -0.10 -9.61
N ILE A 229 -9.67 0.02 -8.43
CA ILE A 229 -9.07 -0.39 -7.14
C ILE A 229 -9.93 -1.49 -6.53
N ASP A 230 -9.34 -2.59 -6.10
CA ASP A 230 -10.03 -3.59 -5.26
C ASP A 230 -9.58 -3.42 -3.81
N ARG A 231 -10.55 -3.31 -2.88
CA ARG A 231 -10.31 -3.48 -1.44
C ARG A 231 -10.52 -4.96 -1.10
N LEU A 232 -9.45 -5.61 -0.64
CA LEU A 232 -9.45 -6.99 -0.15
C LEU A 232 -9.38 -6.96 1.37
N THR A 233 -10.42 -7.41 2.07
CA THR A 233 -10.33 -7.64 3.52
C THR A 233 -9.69 -9.02 3.73
N ILE A 234 -8.46 -9.04 4.25
CA ILE A 234 -7.61 -10.23 4.39
C ILE A 234 -7.37 -10.51 5.87
N GLU A 235 -7.71 -11.71 6.32
CA GLU A 235 -7.27 -12.27 7.60
C GLU A 235 -5.97 -13.05 7.39
N ILE A 236 -4.97 -12.88 8.25
CA ILE A 236 -3.81 -13.77 8.34
C ILE A 236 -4.13 -14.82 9.40
N LYS A 237 -4.38 -16.05 8.97
CA LYS A 237 -4.65 -17.20 9.87
C LYS A 237 -3.68 -18.33 9.55
N ASN A 238 -3.03 -18.86 10.58
CA ASN A 238 -2.05 -19.96 10.47
C ASN A 238 -1.02 -19.70 9.36
N ASN A 239 -0.43 -18.51 9.35
CA ASN A 239 0.53 -18.01 8.36
C ASN A 239 0.02 -17.93 6.90
N LYS A 240 -1.30 -18.00 6.65
CA LYS A 240 -1.91 -17.90 5.32
C LYS A 240 -2.84 -16.70 5.21
N MET A 241 -2.83 -16.03 4.05
CA MET A 241 -3.84 -15.02 3.72
C MET A 241 -5.19 -15.70 3.43
N VAL A 242 -6.24 -15.24 4.07
CA VAL A 242 -7.63 -15.62 3.81
C VAL A 242 -8.39 -14.36 3.38
N ILE A 243 -8.71 -14.26 2.10
CA ILE A 243 -9.51 -13.13 1.57
C ILE A 243 -10.96 -13.33 2.01
N LYS A 244 -11.37 -12.68 3.09
CA LYS A 244 -12.75 -12.70 3.62
C LYS A 244 -13.72 -11.98 2.70
N LYS A 245 -13.28 -10.85 2.15
CA LYS A 245 -14.12 -9.97 1.34
C LYS A 245 -13.30 -9.31 0.24
N LYS A 246 -13.93 -9.14 -0.92
CA LYS A 246 -13.44 -8.31 -2.02
C LYS A 246 -14.53 -7.32 -2.44
N VAL A 247 -14.17 -6.05 -2.62
CA VAL A 247 -15.05 -5.04 -3.24
C VAL A 247 -14.26 -4.26 -4.29
N ARG A 248 -14.79 -4.16 -5.51
CA ARG A 248 -14.20 -3.39 -6.61
C ARG A 248 -14.74 -1.98 -6.69
N ILE A 249 -13.89 -0.99 -6.52
CA ILE A 249 -14.20 0.42 -6.80
C ILE A 249 -13.91 0.68 -8.28
N LYS A 250 -14.88 1.26 -8.98
CA LYS A 250 -14.83 1.51 -10.43
C LYS A 250 -15.31 2.93 -10.78
N ASN A 251 -15.25 3.23 -12.08
CA ASN A 251 -15.75 4.46 -12.69
C ASN A 251 -14.98 5.73 -12.26
N PHE A 252 -13.66 5.63 -12.07
CA PHE A 252 -12.79 6.73 -11.64
C PHE A 252 -12.78 7.96 -12.55
N LYS A 253 -13.24 7.87 -13.81
CA LYS A 253 -13.55 9.05 -14.64
C LYS A 253 -14.69 9.95 -14.09
N LYS A 254 -15.43 9.49 -13.08
CA LYS A 254 -16.44 10.24 -12.32
C LYS A 254 -15.98 10.61 -10.89
N ALA A 255 -14.67 10.59 -10.63
CA ALA A 255 -14.12 10.96 -9.32
C ALA A 255 -14.06 12.49 -9.10
N ASN A 256 -14.24 13.32 -10.13
CA ASN A 256 -14.34 14.77 -9.96
C ASN A 256 -15.62 15.14 -9.17
N VAL A 257 -15.59 16.27 -8.44
CA VAL A 257 -16.72 16.77 -7.66
C VAL A 257 -16.94 18.25 -7.97
N ILE A 258 -18.15 18.57 -8.44
CA ILE A 258 -18.59 19.94 -8.70
C ILE A 258 -19.81 20.22 -7.82
N LYS A 259 -19.73 21.24 -6.96
CA LYS A 259 -20.80 21.62 -6.00
C LYS A 259 -21.31 20.43 -5.16
N GLY A 260 -20.44 19.49 -4.80
CA GLY A 260 -20.75 18.30 -4.00
C GLY A 260 -21.45 17.16 -4.75
N LYS A 261 -21.59 17.26 -6.08
CA LYS A 261 -22.09 16.19 -6.96
C LYS A 261 -20.92 15.57 -7.74
N ALA A 262 -20.98 14.26 -7.97
CA ALA A 262 -20.02 13.59 -8.85
C ALA A 262 -20.12 14.14 -10.27
N ALA A 263 -18.97 14.44 -10.87
CA ALA A 263 -18.85 14.95 -12.22
C ALA A 263 -17.79 14.13 -12.98
N PHE A 264 -17.81 14.22 -14.31
CA PHE A 264 -16.66 13.80 -15.10
C PHE A 264 -15.51 14.80 -14.93
N TYR A 265 -14.28 14.35 -15.20
CA TYR A 265 -13.20 15.28 -15.59
C TYR A 265 -13.56 15.95 -16.93
N ALA A 266 -12.98 17.12 -17.19
CA ALA A 266 -13.35 17.95 -18.35
C ALA A 266 -13.30 17.17 -19.67
N GLU A 267 -12.25 16.39 -19.85
CA GLU A 267 -11.99 15.63 -21.08
C GLU A 267 -12.76 14.30 -21.18
N LYS A 268 -13.50 13.89 -20.13
CA LYS A 268 -14.35 12.66 -20.08
C LYS A 268 -13.65 11.33 -20.40
N GLN A 269 -12.31 11.33 -20.47
CA GLN A 269 -11.51 10.19 -20.88
C GLN A 269 -11.62 8.99 -19.93
N ASP A 270 -11.27 7.81 -20.44
CA ASP A 270 -11.07 6.62 -19.61
C ASP A 270 -9.72 6.63 -18.90
N VAL A 271 -9.68 5.95 -17.76
CA VAL A 271 -8.51 5.88 -16.88
C VAL A 271 -7.51 4.88 -17.45
N LYS A 272 -6.25 5.32 -17.58
CA LYS A 272 -5.13 4.50 -18.04
C LYS A 272 -4.40 3.78 -16.92
N ARG A 273 -4.28 4.40 -15.75
CA ARG A 273 -3.53 3.87 -14.59
C ARG A 273 -4.12 4.39 -13.28
N MET A 274 -4.16 3.53 -12.27
CA MET A 274 -4.66 3.80 -10.93
C MET A 274 -3.60 3.44 -9.89
N ASN A 275 -3.33 4.34 -8.95
CA ASN A 275 -2.55 4.02 -7.76
C ASN A 275 -3.28 4.45 -6.49
N VAL A 276 -2.90 3.89 -5.34
CA VAL A 276 -3.52 4.15 -4.04
C VAL A 276 -2.46 4.36 -2.96
N ALA A 277 -2.73 5.26 -2.03
CA ALA A 277 -2.00 5.45 -0.78
C ALA A 277 -2.98 5.85 0.33
N ALA A 278 -2.65 5.56 1.59
CA ALA A 278 -3.48 5.93 2.75
C ALA A 278 -2.65 6.71 3.78
N ASP A 279 -3.30 7.68 4.42
CA ASP A 279 -2.82 8.37 5.62
C ASP A 279 -3.91 8.20 6.68
N GLN A 280 -3.82 7.11 7.44
CA GLN A 280 -4.82 6.76 8.45
C GLN A 280 -4.85 7.77 9.60
N SER A 281 -3.70 8.36 9.93
CA SER A 281 -3.59 9.38 10.99
C SER A 281 -4.45 10.62 10.67
N ASN A 282 -4.51 10.99 9.39
CA ASN A 282 -5.36 12.08 8.89
C ASN A 282 -6.68 11.60 8.26
N ASN A 283 -7.13 10.36 8.55
CA ASN A 283 -8.36 9.73 8.06
C ASN A 283 -8.55 9.83 6.53
N GLN A 284 -7.48 9.62 5.76
CA GLN A 284 -7.43 9.87 4.32
C GLN A 284 -7.01 8.63 3.52
N ILE A 285 -7.71 8.39 2.41
CA ILE A 285 -7.26 7.49 1.34
C ILE A 285 -7.26 8.26 0.02
N ILE A 286 -6.14 8.18 -0.70
CA ILE A 286 -5.89 8.96 -1.91
C ILE A 286 -5.76 7.99 -3.07
N PHE A 287 -6.52 8.28 -4.14
CA PHE A 287 -6.38 7.60 -5.41
C PHE A 287 -5.67 8.53 -6.39
N ARG A 288 -4.55 8.07 -6.95
CA ARG A 288 -3.93 8.65 -8.14
C ARG A 288 -4.67 8.10 -9.36
N ILE A 289 -5.17 9.00 -10.19
CA ILE A 289 -5.98 8.70 -11.38
C ILE A 289 -5.26 9.34 -12.56
N GLU A 290 -4.81 8.52 -13.51
CA GLU A 290 -4.10 8.95 -14.71
C GLU A 290 -4.98 8.70 -15.96
N THR A 291 -5.22 9.74 -16.75
CA THR A 291 -5.86 9.67 -18.08
C THR A 291 -4.79 9.72 -19.18
N SER A 292 -5.10 10.14 -20.42
CA SER A 292 -4.04 10.40 -21.42
C SER A 292 -3.36 11.77 -21.28
N THR A 293 -3.91 12.66 -20.47
CA THR A 293 -3.63 14.11 -20.44
C THR A 293 -3.50 14.69 -19.04
N GLU A 294 -4.18 14.11 -18.05
CA GLU A 294 -4.28 14.61 -16.69
C GLU A 294 -3.94 13.52 -15.65
N ILE A 295 -3.27 13.93 -14.57
CA ILE A 295 -3.04 13.13 -13.37
C ILE A 295 -3.68 13.85 -12.19
N ASN A 296 -4.68 13.22 -11.56
CA ASN A 296 -5.36 13.73 -10.38
C ASN A 296 -5.08 12.86 -9.16
N TYR A 297 -4.76 13.48 -8.04
CA TYR A 297 -4.69 12.83 -6.72
C TYR A 297 -5.92 13.23 -5.92
N VAL A 298 -6.82 12.28 -5.69
CA VAL A 298 -8.14 12.53 -5.11
C VAL A 298 -8.25 11.86 -3.74
N ALA A 299 -8.37 12.69 -2.70
CA ALA A 299 -8.45 12.27 -1.31
C ALA A 299 -9.90 12.08 -0.87
N TYR A 300 -10.19 10.99 -0.16
CA TYR A 300 -11.48 10.66 0.44
C TYR A 300 -11.34 10.39 1.93
N ASP A 301 -12.41 10.65 2.68
CA ASP A 301 -12.58 10.25 4.08
C ASP A 301 -12.57 8.72 4.18
N LEU A 302 -11.47 8.17 4.72
CA LEU A 302 -11.21 6.73 4.76
C LEU A 302 -12.29 5.99 5.55
N LYS A 303 -12.55 6.41 6.80
CA LYS A 303 -13.55 5.78 7.69
C LYS A 303 -14.95 5.79 7.08
N LYS A 304 -15.35 6.86 6.36
CA LYS A 304 -16.66 6.91 5.67
C LYS A 304 -16.69 6.03 4.43
N LEU A 305 -15.62 5.99 3.64
CA LEU A 305 -15.53 5.13 2.46
C LEU A 305 -15.56 3.65 2.86
N ASP A 306 -14.79 3.25 3.88
CA ASP A 306 -14.77 1.87 4.38
C ASP A 306 -16.15 1.42 4.88
N LYS A 307 -16.82 2.23 5.71
CA LYS A 307 -18.20 1.95 6.15
C LYS A 307 -19.19 1.82 4.98
N ALA A 308 -18.95 2.46 3.84
CA ALA A 308 -19.78 2.31 2.64
C ALA A 308 -19.44 1.03 1.85
N LEU A 309 -18.17 0.65 1.78
CA LEU A 309 -17.71 -0.60 1.15
C LEU A 309 -18.08 -1.83 1.98
N ASP A 310 -18.20 -1.69 3.30
CA ASP A 310 -18.65 -2.75 4.21
C ASP A 310 -20.09 -3.18 3.94
N LYS A 311 -20.94 -2.26 3.47
CA LYS A 311 -22.32 -2.52 3.03
C LYS A 311 -22.42 -3.17 1.65
N VAL A 312 -21.36 -3.18 0.85
CA VAL A 312 -21.34 -3.85 -0.46
C VAL A 312 -21.16 -5.36 -0.27
N LYS A 313 -21.92 -6.21 -0.97
CA LYS A 313 -21.75 -7.67 -0.92
C LYS A 313 -20.34 -8.13 -1.36
N ASN A 314 -19.91 -9.31 -0.91
CA ASN A 314 -18.63 -9.89 -1.34
C ASN A 314 -18.56 -10.04 -2.87
N SER A 315 -17.39 -9.76 -3.44
CA SER A 315 -17.13 -9.61 -4.89
C SER A 315 -18.01 -8.56 -5.60
N GLY A 316 -18.68 -7.68 -4.85
CA GLY A 316 -19.49 -6.60 -5.38
C GLY A 316 -18.68 -5.45 -5.97
N LYS A 317 -19.39 -4.52 -6.61
CA LYS A 317 -18.83 -3.33 -7.27
C LYS A 317 -19.39 -2.06 -6.61
N TYR A 318 -18.51 -1.13 -6.27
CA TYR A 318 -18.84 0.22 -5.79
C TYR A 318 -18.49 1.24 -6.88
N ASP A 319 -19.39 2.20 -7.12
CA ASP A 319 -19.15 3.29 -8.07
C ASP A 319 -18.62 4.50 -7.28
N ILE A 320 -17.42 4.99 -7.61
CA ILE A 320 -16.78 6.10 -6.88
C ILE A 320 -17.65 7.37 -6.87
N ALA A 321 -18.55 7.54 -7.85
CA ALA A 321 -19.49 8.67 -7.86
C ALA A 321 -20.36 8.72 -6.58
N LYS A 322 -20.62 7.58 -5.94
CA LYS A 322 -21.35 7.51 -4.65
C LYS A 322 -20.55 8.08 -3.48
N ALA A 323 -19.23 8.19 -3.60
CA ALA A 323 -18.33 8.76 -2.60
C ALA A 323 -18.07 10.28 -2.80
N ALA A 324 -18.77 10.97 -3.72
CA ALA A 324 -18.57 12.41 -3.95
C ALA A 324 -18.68 13.26 -2.66
N LYS A 325 -19.64 12.96 -1.78
CA LYS A 325 -19.81 13.62 -0.47
C LYS A 325 -18.74 13.27 0.57
N MET A 326 -17.85 12.32 0.27
CA MET A 326 -16.73 11.89 1.12
C MET A 326 -15.40 12.47 0.65
N GLN A 327 -15.35 13.16 -0.50
CA GLN A 327 -14.12 13.73 -1.04
C GLN A 327 -13.63 14.89 -0.17
N LEU A 328 -12.33 14.88 0.12
CA LEU A 328 -11.61 15.83 0.96
C LEU A 328 -10.68 16.74 0.15
N ALA A 329 -10.13 16.25 -0.97
CA ALA A 329 -9.34 17.04 -1.92
C ALA A 329 -9.38 16.42 -3.32
N ASN A 330 -9.22 17.27 -4.35
CA ASN A 330 -8.83 16.87 -5.70
C ASN A 330 -7.64 17.74 -6.09
N VAL A 331 -6.53 17.13 -6.50
CA VAL A 331 -5.28 17.81 -6.83
C VAL A 331 -4.84 17.38 -8.23
N ARG A 332 -5.03 18.25 -9.24
CA ARG A 332 -4.49 18.02 -10.57
C ARG A 332 -3.01 18.36 -10.56
N CYS A 333 -2.17 17.38 -10.88
CA CYS A 333 -0.74 17.44 -10.62
C CYS A 333 -0.03 16.44 -11.54
N ASN A 334 0.36 16.90 -12.74
CA ASN A 334 1.10 16.11 -13.73
C ASN A 334 2.59 15.90 -13.34
N VAL A 335 2.87 15.77 -12.03
CA VAL A 335 4.21 15.62 -11.48
C VAL A 335 4.67 14.17 -11.60
N VAL A 336 5.73 13.98 -12.37
CA VAL A 336 6.48 12.73 -12.50
C VAL A 336 7.98 13.07 -12.43
N PRO A 337 8.66 12.85 -11.29
CA PRO A 337 10.10 13.09 -11.19
C PRO A 337 10.87 12.23 -12.21
N ARG A 338 11.87 12.81 -12.90
CA ARG A 338 12.75 12.10 -13.85
C ARG A 338 11.99 11.27 -14.91
N SER A 339 10.83 11.80 -15.34
CA SER A 339 9.98 11.28 -16.43
C SER A 339 9.32 9.90 -16.26
N VAL A 340 9.57 9.14 -15.19
CA VAL A 340 8.94 7.83 -14.94
C VAL A 340 8.36 7.75 -13.52
N PHE A 341 7.05 7.49 -13.40
CA PHE A 341 6.37 7.34 -12.11
C PHE A 341 6.53 5.92 -11.56
N GLN A 342 7.01 5.82 -10.32
CA GLN A 342 7.23 4.55 -9.63
C GLN A 342 6.29 4.34 -8.43
N SER A 343 6.15 5.34 -7.55
CA SER A 343 5.25 5.24 -6.40
C SER A 343 4.82 6.62 -5.90
N PHE A 344 3.80 6.66 -5.05
CA PHE A 344 3.53 7.82 -4.21
C PHE A 344 3.10 7.41 -2.80
N ARG A 345 3.35 8.29 -1.83
CA ARG A 345 2.77 8.21 -0.49
C ARG A 345 2.20 9.54 -0.07
N VAL A 346 1.42 9.51 1.01
CA VAL A 346 0.76 10.68 1.58
C VAL A 346 1.03 10.73 3.07
N HIS A 347 1.30 11.93 3.58
CA HIS A 347 1.38 12.17 5.01
C HIS A 347 1.20 13.66 5.29
N ASN A 348 0.39 14.01 6.29
CA ASN A 348 0.15 15.39 6.74
C ASN A 348 -0.17 16.34 5.57
N ASN A 349 -1.20 15.98 4.80
CA ASN A 349 -1.71 16.75 3.66
C ASN A 349 -0.64 17.11 2.60
N THR A 350 0.34 16.21 2.44
CA THR A 350 1.42 16.32 1.48
C THR A 350 1.51 15.02 0.67
N ILE A 351 1.51 15.13 -0.65
CA ILE A 351 1.72 14.03 -1.59
C ILE A 351 3.22 13.95 -1.88
N TYR A 352 3.82 12.78 -1.67
CA TYR A 352 5.22 12.50 -1.95
C TYR A 352 5.27 11.57 -3.15
N ILE A 353 5.67 12.12 -4.30
CA ILE A 353 5.69 11.42 -5.57
C ILE A 353 7.12 10.98 -5.84
N CYS A 354 7.35 9.67 -5.93
CA CYS A 354 8.64 9.09 -6.28
C CYS A 354 8.66 8.72 -7.76
N GLY A 355 9.68 9.21 -8.46
CA GLY A 355 9.92 8.89 -9.86
C GLY A 355 11.40 8.74 -10.16
N GLY A 356 11.70 8.02 -11.23
CA GLY A 356 13.05 7.69 -11.65
C GLY A 356 13.16 6.30 -12.26
N TYR A 357 14.02 6.21 -13.27
CA TYR A 357 14.35 4.99 -13.99
C TYR A 357 15.88 4.92 -14.15
N PHE A 358 16.38 3.79 -14.65
CA PHE A 358 17.80 3.66 -14.99
C PHE A 358 18.30 4.84 -15.83
N ASN A 359 19.58 5.19 -15.63
CA ASN A 359 20.32 6.33 -16.17
C ASN A 359 19.95 7.71 -15.60
N ASN A 360 18.67 7.99 -15.34
CA ASN A 360 18.22 9.30 -14.86
C ASN A 360 18.34 9.46 -13.33
N GLY A 361 18.45 8.35 -12.61
CA GLY A 361 18.36 8.32 -11.15
C GLY A 361 16.92 8.52 -10.68
N ALA A 362 16.74 8.65 -9.36
CA ALA A 362 15.41 8.78 -8.76
C ALA A 362 15.36 9.86 -7.67
N GLU A 363 14.20 10.50 -7.55
CA GLU A 363 13.92 11.62 -6.66
C GLU A 363 12.48 11.53 -6.12
N ILE A 364 12.22 12.16 -4.97
CA ILE A 364 10.88 12.26 -4.39
C ILE A 364 10.49 13.74 -4.30
N ASN A 365 9.42 14.12 -4.98
CA ASN A 365 8.87 15.48 -4.97
C ASN A 365 7.69 15.55 -3.99
N ALA A 366 7.73 16.52 -3.08
CA ALA A 366 6.67 16.74 -2.09
C ALA A 366 5.76 17.92 -2.49
N VAL A 367 4.48 17.63 -2.74
CA VAL A 367 3.44 18.60 -3.14
C VAL A 367 2.40 18.72 -2.03
N LYS A 368 2.30 19.91 -1.40
CA LYS A 368 1.28 20.20 -0.38
C LYS A 368 -0.08 20.46 -1.01
N TYR A 369 -1.14 19.97 -0.37
CA TYR A 369 -2.53 20.23 -0.77
C TYR A 369 -3.39 20.70 0.40
N LYS A 370 -4.46 21.42 0.06
CA LYS A 370 -5.51 21.83 1.00
C LYS A 370 -6.55 20.73 1.10
N VAL A 371 -6.95 20.41 2.34
CA VAL A 371 -8.12 19.59 2.66
C VAL A 371 -9.33 20.50 2.85
N TYR A 372 -10.49 20.03 2.40
CA TYR A 372 -11.79 20.68 2.51
C TYR A 372 -12.75 19.86 3.38
N LYS A 373 -13.86 20.49 3.81
CA LYS A 373 -14.98 19.74 4.42
C LYS A 373 -15.51 18.70 3.40
N PRO A 374 -15.96 17.51 3.83
CA PRO A 374 -16.41 16.44 2.93
C PRO A 374 -17.44 16.92 1.89
N GLY A 375 -17.19 16.62 0.61
CA GLY A 375 -18.05 17.04 -0.50
C GLY A 375 -18.01 18.53 -0.84
N LYS A 376 -17.07 19.28 -0.25
CA LYS A 376 -16.77 20.70 -0.57
C LYS A 376 -15.36 20.87 -1.14
N SER A 377 -14.75 19.80 -1.61
CA SER A 377 -13.49 19.84 -2.35
C SER A 377 -13.62 20.71 -3.60
N VAL A 378 -12.58 21.49 -3.87
CA VAL A 378 -12.36 22.20 -5.12
C VAL A 378 -11.07 21.66 -5.71
N GLU A 379 -11.03 21.50 -7.03
CA GLU A 379 -9.82 21.07 -7.73
C GLU A 379 -8.69 22.08 -7.52
N GLN A 380 -7.53 21.56 -7.17
CA GLN A 380 -6.30 22.33 -6.98
C GLN A 380 -5.36 22.01 -8.12
N ASP A 381 -5.24 22.95 -9.07
CA ASP A 381 -4.26 22.81 -10.14
C ASP A 381 -2.85 23.11 -9.61
N LYS A 382 -1.94 22.15 -9.76
CA LYS A 382 -0.57 22.19 -9.25
C LYS A 382 0.42 22.01 -10.40
N LYS A 383 1.04 23.12 -10.84
CA LYS A 383 2.09 23.12 -11.86
C LYS A 383 3.39 22.59 -11.27
N PHE A 384 4.06 21.70 -12.01
CA PHE A 384 5.26 20.99 -11.56
C PHE A 384 6.32 21.92 -10.99
N SER A 385 6.72 22.94 -11.75
CA SER A 385 7.88 23.77 -11.43
C SER A 385 7.65 24.69 -10.23
N GLU A 386 6.39 25.03 -9.92
CA GLU A 386 6.01 26.05 -8.93
C GLU A 386 5.48 25.46 -7.62
N ASN A 387 4.96 24.23 -7.62
CA ASN A 387 4.26 23.67 -6.47
C ASN A 387 4.96 22.51 -5.74
N VAL A 388 6.14 22.11 -6.20
CA VAL A 388 7.02 21.21 -5.43
C VAL A 388 7.61 21.98 -4.24
N SER A 389 7.12 21.66 -3.05
CA SER A 389 7.48 22.32 -1.79
C SER A 389 8.82 21.86 -1.20
N ARG A 390 9.29 20.68 -1.62
CA ARG A 390 10.58 20.09 -1.27
C ARG A 390 10.96 19.04 -2.30
N VAL A 391 12.23 18.99 -2.70
CA VAL A 391 12.82 17.86 -3.42
C VAL A 391 13.64 17.04 -2.43
N ILE A 392 13.35 15.74 -2.34
CA ILE A 392 14.11 14.80 -1.50
C ILE A 392 14.99 13.97 -2.44
N ARG A 393 16.29 14.22 -2.38
CA ARG A 393 17.31 13.57 -3.22
C ARG A 393 17.79 12.29 -2.56
N LEU A 394 17.71 11.19 -3.31
CA LEU A 394 18.24 9.89 -2.89
C LEU A 394 19.79 9.94 -2.87
N PRO A 395 20.46 9.06 -2.10
CA PRO A 395 21.91 9.03 -2.02
C PRO A 395 22.57 8.72 -3.39
N ASP A 396 23.71 9.33 -3.68
CA ASP A 396 24.41 9.12 -4.95
C ASP A 396 25.00 7.71 -5.13
N THR A 397 25.24 7.00 -4.02
CA THR A 397 25.65 5.60 -3.99
C THR A 397 24.69 4.81 -3.10
N ILE A 398 24.17 3.69 -3.59
CA ILE A 398 23.21 2.81 -2.91
C ILE A 398 23.86 1.44 -2.76
N LYS A 399 23.84 0.88 -1.54
CA LYS A 399 24.46 -0.42 -1.23
C LYS A 399 23.40 -1.52 -1.21
N ILE A 400 23.44 -2.46 -2.15
CA ILE A 400 22.52 -3.61 -2.18
C ILE A 400 23.35 -4.88 -1.90
N GLY A 401 23.10 -5.51 -0.76
CA GLY A 401 23.97 -6.56 -0.23
C GLY A 401 25.40 -6.06 -0.04
N LYS A 402 26.39 -6.79 -0.58
CA LYS A 402 27.81 -6.39 -0.56
C LYS A 402 28.21 -5.42 -1.68
N ARG A 403 27.33 -5.12 -2.64
CA ARG A 403 27.64 -4.32 -3.84
C ARG A 403 27.19 -2.88 -3.69
N SER A 404 27.97 -1.95 -4.24
CA SER A 404 27.63 -0.51 -4.29
C SER A 404 27.28 -0.11 -5.72
N PHE A 405 26.19 0.62 -5.89
CA PHE A 405 25.67 1.09 -7.17
C PHE A 405 25.58 2.61 -7.16
N LYS A 406 25.93 3.28 -8.26
CA LYS A 406 25.55 4.70 -8.44
C LYS A 406 24.04 4.80 -8.59
N LYS A 407 23.41 5.90 -8.15
CA LYS A 407 21.94 6.07 -8.22
C LYS A 407 21.34 5.94 -9.64
N GLN A 408 22.13 6.21 -10.68
CA GLN A 408 21.74 6.02 -12.08
C GLN A 408 21.65 4.53 -12.47
N ASN A 409 22.29 3.63 -11.73
CA ASN A 409 22.35 2.20 -12.01
C ASN A 409 21.30 1.39 -11.23
N VAL A 410 20.32 2.06 -10.62
CA VAL A 410 19.19 1.45 -9.92
C VAL A 410 17.87 2.06 -10.37
N GLU A 411 16.79 1.30 -10.15
CA GLU A 411 15.40 1.71 -10.31
C GLU A 411 14.72 1.67 -8.93
N VAL A 412 13.73 2.55 -8.70
CA VAL A 412 12.90 2.52 -7.48
C VAL A 412 11.65 1.70 -7.74
N GLU A 413 11.42 0.70 -6.90
CA GLU A 413 10.39 -0.33 -7.07
C GLU A 413 9.43 -0.35 -5.86
N GLY A 414 8.91 0.83 -5.54
CA GLY A 414 8.07 1.08 -4.38
C GLY A 414 8.71 1.97 -3.32
N MET A 415 7.83 2.65 -2.58
CA MET A 415 8.16 3.53 -1.46
C MET A 415 7.01 3.46 -0.46
N ASP A 416 7.30 3.27 0.83
CA ASP A 416 6.32 3.40 1.92
C ASP A 416 6.84 4.28 3.06
N PHE A 417 5.96 4.77 3.94
CA PHE A 417 6.33 5.58 5.09
C PHE A 417 5.99 4.86 6.39
N VAL A 418 6.90 4.94 7.36
CA VAL A 418 6.72 4.38 8.71
C VAL A 418 6.90 5.51 9.72
N VAL A 419 5.95 5.69 10.64
CA VAL A 419 6.14 6.57 11.79
C VAL A 419 6.92 5.79 12.84
N ASN A 420 8.08 6.31 13.25
CA ASN A 420 8.90 5.69 14.28
C ASN A 420 8.47 6.09 15.70
N GLU A 421 9.07 5.42 16.69
CA GLU A 421 8.90 5.65 18.14
C GLU A 421 9.03 7.13 18.58
N LYS A 422 9.69 7.99 17.77
CA LYS A 422 9.87 9.42 18.05
C LYS A 422 8.86 10.31 17.30
N GLY A 423 7.79 9.72 16.76
CA GLY A 423 6.78 10.41 15.96
C GLY A 423 7.28 10.94 14.60
N LYS A 424 8.49 10.56 14.17
CA LYS A 424 9.08 11.03 12.91
C LYS A 424 8.83 10.05 11.77
N ILE A 425 8.76 10.57 10.55
CA ILE A 425 8.64 9.76 9.34
C ILE A 425 10.00 9.16 8.99
N ASP A 426 10.05 7.85 8.86
CA ASP A 426 11.04 7.15 8.07
C ASP A 426 10.48 6.85 6.68
N VAL A 427 11.25 7.18 5.66
CA VAL A 427 11.00 6.87 4.24
C VAL A 427 11.63 5.53 3.94
N HIS A 428 10.83 4.58 3.49
CA HIS A 428 11.25 3.22 3.16
C HIS A 428 11.20 3.07 1.64
N ILE A 429 12.30 2.64 1.00
CA ILE A 429 12.41 2.54 -0.47
C ILE A 429 12.95 1.17 -0.85
N ASN A 430 12.34 0.54 -1.87
CA ASN A 430 12.87 -0.65 -2.52
C ASN A 430 13.65 -0.23 -3.77
N TYR A 431 14.86 -0.77 -3.96
CA TYR A 431 15.66 -0.54 -5.16
C TYR A 431 15.91 -1.85 -5.91
N TYR A 432 15.69 -1.82 -7.22
CA TYR A 432 16.13 -2.86 -8.14
C TYR A 432 17.41 -2.42 -8.88
N ALA A 433 18.31 -3.37 -9.13
CA ALA A 433 19.55 -3.13 -9.86
C ALA A 433 19.83 -4.31 -10.80
N ARG A 434 20.26 -4.02 -12.03
CA ARG A 434 20.53 -5.04 -13.04
C ARG A 434 21.62 -6.01 -12.56
N GLY A 435 21.34 -7.30 -12.67
CA GLY A 435 22.26 -8.35 -12.23
C GLY A 435 22.46 -8.41 -10.71
N VAL A 436 21.56 -7.83 -9.90
CA VAL A 436 21.36 -8.24 -8.51
C VAL A 436 20.27 -9.30 -8.48
N ASP A 437 20.55 -10.40 -7.81
CA ASP A 437 19.64 -11.53 -7.77
C ASP A 437 18.56 -11.32 -6.70
N ILE A 438 17.30 -11.24 -7.16
CA ILE A 438 16.12 -11.14 -6.29
C ILE A 438 15.97 -12.39 -5.40
N ARG A 439 16.61 -13.52 -5.74
CA ARG A 439 16.58 -14.77 -4.95
C ARG A 439 17.17 -14.64 -3.54
N ASP A 440 18.17 -13.76 -3.33
CA ASP A 440 18.76 -13.52 -1.99
C ASP A 440 17.90 -12.62 -1.10
N GLY A 441 16.93 -11.94 -1.71
CA GLY A 441 15.88 -11.20 -1.04
C GLY A 441 15.81 -9.72 -1.40
N ILE A 442 14.63 -9.15 -1.21
CA ILE A 442 14.35 -7.77 -1.63
C ILE A 442 14.65 -6.84 -0.46
N THR A 443 15.47 -5.81 -0.69
CA THR A 443 15.99 -4.96 0.38
C THR A 443 15.27 -3.61 0.40
N ILE A 444 14.59 -3.34 1.50
CA ILE A 444 13.93 -2.06 1.76
C ILE A 444 14.83 -1.22 2.66
N PHE A 445 15.15 -0.02 2.19
CA PHE A 445 16.08 0.92 2.82
C PHE A 445 15.32 2.01 3.54
N ARG A 446 15.62 2.18 4.84
CA ARG A 446 15.02 3.19 5.71
C ARG A 446 15.90 4.45 5.82
N PHE A 447 15.29 5.61 5.57
CA PHE A 447 15.89 6.94 5.67
C PHE A 447 15.04 7.84 6.57
N GLY A 448 15.64 8.66 7.44
CA GLY A 448 14.89 9.68 8.19
C GLY A 448 14.62 10.93 7.35
N LEU A 449 13.43 11.53 7.48
CA LEU A 449 12.97 12.73 6.75
C LEU A 449 12.88 14.00 7.61
#